data_AF-A0A661ZWG3-F1
#
_entry.id   AF-A0A661ZWG3-F1
#
_cell.length_a   1.000
_cell.length_b   1.000
_cell.length_c   1.000
_cell.angle_alpha   90.00
_cell.angle_beta   90.00
_cell.angle_gamma   90.00
#
_symmetry.space_group_name_H-M   'P 1'
#
loop_
_entity.id
_entity.type
_entity.pdbx_description
1 polymer ?
#
loop_
_entity_poly.entity_id
_entity_poly.type
_entity_poly.pdbx_seq_one_letter_code
_entity_poly.pdbx_strand_id
1 'polypeptide(L)'
;MFTKKIIKSTLLSVIFIIGFSVTSYGKTPVEKMPEFKKYQELILSTSELSNFTKKLYESSWAYKIGENGKPIEKFCIGQEIQSTNANEKVHIKYGVFSNTNEAHKAIMFHINHIAEVMRSNPQFESELIQVPDEAYFELDGTTIIFRIKNTCVLLFCYGSGGKDIKTESEAVIKFANQIIEKIEKIE
;
A
#
# COMPACT_ATOMS: atom_id res chain seq x y z
N MET A 1 24.36 -4.00 43.66
CA MET A 1 25.35 -3.90 42.58
C MET A 1 24.64 -4.29 41.28
N PHE A 2 24.06 -3.32 40.58
CA PHE A 2 23.29 -3.54 39.35
C PHE A 2 24.20 -3.36 38.14
N THR A 3 24.50 -4.43 37.42
CA THR A 3 25.18 -4.36 36.12
C THR A 3 24.14 -4.13 35.02
N LYS A 4 24.01 -2.85 34.60
CA LYS A 4 23.32 -2.45 33.37
C LYS A 4 24.02 -3.11 32.18
N LYS A 5 23.40 -4.11 31.57
CA LYS A 5 23.81 -4.64 30.26
C LYS A 5 23.20 -3.74 29.19
N ILE A 6 24.00 -2.77 28.73
CA ILE A 6 23.68 -1.93 27.56
C ILE A 6 23.73 -2.86 26.34
N ILE A 7 22.57 -3.27 25.85
CA ILE A 7 22.47 -3.91 24.54
C ILE A 7 22.52 -2.76 23.53
N LYS A 8 23.71 -2.57 22.93
CA LYS A 8 23.86 -1.79 21.71
C LYS A 8 23.05 -2.50 20.62
N SER A 9 21.84 -2.01 20.36
CA SER A 9 21.09 -2.35 19.15
C SER A 9 21.81 -1.69 17.99
N THR A 10 22.60 -2.48 17.28
CA THR A 10 23.21 -2.11 16.02
C THR A 10 22.07 -1.94 15.01
N LEU A 11 21.85 -0.71 14.53
CA LEU A 11 21.05 -0.43 13.34
C LEU A 11 21.57 -1.32 12.20
N LEU A 12 20.85 -2.41 11.89
CA LEU A 12 20.90 -2.99 10.57
C LEU A 12 19.96 -2.15 9.71
N SER A 13 20.54 -1.33 8.86
CA SER A 13 19.83 -0.71 7.74
C SER A 13 19.40 -1.83 6.80
N VAL A 14 18.18 -2.35 7.00
CA VAL A 14 17.56 -3.31 6.09
C VAL A 14 17.11 -2.51 4.87
N ILE A 15 17.82 -2.72 3.77
CA ILE A 15 17.46 -2.21 2.45
C ILE A 15 16.16 -2.90 2.04
N PHE A 16 15.06 -2.16 2.07
CA PHE A 16 13.76 -2.61 1.57
C PHE A 16 13.86 -2.88 0.08
N ILE A 17 13.90 -4.16 -0.30
CA ILE A 17 13.63 -4.58 -1.67
C ILE A 17 12.14 -4.85 -1.77
N ILE A 18 11.34 -3.78 -1.88
CA ILE A 18 9.98 -3.93 -2.40
C ILE A 18 10.15 -4.25 -3.89
N GLY A 19 10.13 -5.55 -4.21
CA GLY A 19 10.23 -6.04 -5.57
C GLY A 19 9.03 -5.61 -6.39
N PHE A 20 9.08 -4.40 -6.95
CA PHE A 20 8.16 -3.98 -8.01
C PHE A 20 8.58 -4.68 -9.30
N SER A 21 7.86 -5.74 -9.66
CA SER A 21 7.79 -6.15 -11.06
C SER A 21 7.01 -5.07 -11.81
N VAL A 22 7.72 -4.05 -12.31
CA VAL A 22 7.17 -3.16 -13.33
C VAL A 22 7.39 -3.88 -14.65
N THR A 23 6.39 -4.61 -15.13
CA THR A 23 6.40 -5.13 -16.49
C THR A 23 6.22 -3.95 -17.44
N SER A 24 7.34 -3.33 -17.80
CA SER A 24 7.42 -2.33 -18.86
C SER A 24 7.20 -3.01 -20.21
N TYR A 25 5.97 -3.04 -20.67
CA TYR A 25 5.66 -3.20 -22.08
C TYR A 25 4.72 -2.07 -22.51
N GLY A 26 5.05 -1.39 -23.61
CA GLY A 26 4.10 -0.46 -24.20
C GLY A 26 2.86 -1.22 -24.69
N LYS A 27 1.66 -0.62 -24.51
CA LYS A 27 0.42 -0.74 -25.31
C LYS A 27 -0.81 -0.59 -24.40
N THR A 28 -1.63 0.43 -24.71
CA THR A 28 -2.93 0.76 -24.08
C THR A 28 -2.83 1.47 -22.71
N PRO A 29 -3.28 2.75 -22.60
CA PRO A 29 -3.49 3.40 -21.31
C PRO A 29 -4.35 2.52 -20.40
N VAL A 30 -3.97 2.43 -19.12
CA VAL A 30 -4.64 1.57 -18.13
C VAL A 30 -6.13 1.85 -18.05
N GLU A 31 -6.52 3.12 -18.20
CA GLU A 31 -7.91 3.54 -18.19
C GLU A 31 -8.76 2.96 -19.35
N LYS A 32 -8.11 2.41 -20.38
CA LYS A 32 -8.76 1.77 -21.52
C LYS A 32 -8.81 0.23 -21.40
N MET A 33 -8.25 -0.35 -20.35
CA MET A 33 -8.29 -1.79 -20.11
C MET A 33 -9.66 -2.22 -19.58
N PRO A 34 -10.29 -3.29 -20.08
CA PRO A 34 -11.57 -3.79 -19.55
C PRO A 34 -11.54 -4.06 -18.03
N GLU A 35 -10.40 -4.56 -17.54
CA GLU A 35 -10.15 -4.88 -16.14
C GLU A 35 -10.11 -3.63 -15.25
N PHE A 36 -9.87 -2.45 -15.81
CA PHE A 36 -9.85 -1.18 -15.07
C PHE A 36 -11.23 -0.77 -14.56
N LYS A 37 -12.32 -1.23 -15.20
CA LYS A 37 -13.68 -0.81 -14.88
C LYS A 37 -14.04 -0.99 -13.39
N LYS A 38 -13.56 -2.07 -12.76
CA LYS A 38 -13.81 -2.34 -11.32
C LYS A 38 -13.00 -1.46 -10.37
N TYR A 39 -12.02 -0.71 -10.87
CA TYR A 39 -11.17 0.18 -10.09
C TYR A 39 -11.53 1.65 -10.28
N GLN A 40 -12.27 2.00 -11.34
CA GLN A 40 -12.52 3.39 -11.73
C GLN A 40 -13.06 4.25 -10.58
N GLU A 41 -13.94 3.69 -9.76
CA GLU A 41 -14.54 4.36 -8.61
C GLU A 41 -13.63 4.34 -7.37
N LEU A 42 -12.62 3.45 -7.31
CA LEU A 42 -11.68 3.37 -6.19
C LEU A 42 -10.54 4.39 -6.29
N ILE A 43 -10.13 4.74 -7.50
CA ILE A 43 -8.97 5.60 -7.75
C ILE A 43 -9.26 7.04 -7.32
N LEU A 44 -8.33 7.65 -6.58
CA LEU A 44 -8.40 9.08 -6.26
C LEU A 44 -8.27 9.92 -7.54
N SER A 45 -9.26 10.76 -7.80
CA SER A 45 -9.37 11.62 -8.98
C SER A 45 -8.57 12.91 -8.79
N THR A 46 -8.24 13.59 -9.89
CA THR A 46 -7.52 14.87 -9.83
C THR A 46 -8.32 15.96 -9.07
N SER A 47 -9.66 15.92 -9.12
CA SER A 47 -10.51 16.83 -8.35
C SER A 47 -10.42 16.62 -6.84
N GLU A 48 -10.05 15.42 -6.38
CA GLU A 48 -9.82 15.09 -4.96
C GLU A 48 -8.40 15.47 -4.51
N LEU A 49 -7.53 15.83 -5.47
CA LEU A 49 -6.09 15.98 -5.30
C LEU A 49 -5.61 17.39 -5.67
N SER A 50 -5.90 18.37 -4.81
CA SER A 50 -5.39 19.73 -5.00
C SER A 50 -3.86 19.78 -4.85
N ASN A 51 -3.14 20.33 -5.84
CA ASN A 51 -1.67 20.44 -5.85
C ASN A 51 -0.91 19.11 -5.92
N PHE A 52 -1.52 18.07 -6.48
CA PHE A 52 -0.82 16.83 -6.77
C PHE A 52 -0.90 16.47 -8.25
N THR A 53 0.12 15.78 -8.72
CA THR A 53 0.09 15.06 -9.98
C THR A 53 -0.30 13.61 -9.73
N LYS A 54 -0.94 12.98 -10.72
CA LYS A 54 -1.40 11.60 -10.67
C LYS A 54 -0.87 10.82 -11.86
N LYS A 55 -0.36 9.61 -11.61
CA LYS A 55 -0.04 8.61 -12.64
C LYS A 55 -0.69 7.28 -12.31
N LEU A 56 -1.30 6.65 -13.29
CA LEU A 56 -1.83 5.29 -13.18
C LEU A 56 -0.95 4.32 -13.96
N TYR A 57 -0.82 3.11 -13.44
CA TYR A 57 -0.04 2.05 -14.07
C TYR A 57 -0.64 0.68 -13.74
N GLU A 58 -0.45 -0.26 -14.66
CA GLU A 58 -0.75 -1.67 -14.43
C GLU A 58 0.18 -2.22 -13.35
N SER A 59 -0.37 -3.04 -12.45
CA SER A 59 0.40 -3.74 -11.44
C SER A 59 -0.20 -5.14 -11.22
N SER A 60 0.46 -5.93 -10.38
CA SER A 60 0.01 -7.28 -10.06
C SER A 60 0.07 -7.53 -8.56
N TRP A 61 -0.94 -8.20 -7.99
CA TRP A 61 -0.99 -8.56 -6.57
C TRP A 61 -0.76 -10.05 -6.41
N ALA A 62 0.40 -10.43 -5.89
CA ALA A 62 0.70 -11.82 -5.54
C ALA A 62 -0.10 -12.26 -4.31
N TYR A 63 -0.73 -13.44 -4.38
CA TYR A 63 -1.65 -13.90 -3.32
C TYR A 63 -1.53 -15.39 -2.94
N LYS A 64 -0.70 -16.16 -3.66
CA LYS A 64 -0.33 -17.54 -3.31
C LYS A 64 0.93 -17.96 -4.05
N ILE A 65 1.59 -19.02 -3.58
CA ILE A 65 2.63 -19.73 -4.35
C ILE A 65 1.97 -20.79 -5.23
N GLY A 66 2.34 -20.82 -6.52
CA GLY A 66 1.94 -21.85 -7.46
C GLY A 66 2.77 -23.12 -7.34
N GLU A 67 2.36 -24.17 -8.05
CA GLU A 67 3.02 -25.49 -8.02
C GLU A 67 4.48 -25.45 -8.48
N ASN A 68 4.85 -24.45 -9.29
CA ASN A 68 6.21 -24.20 -9.75
C ASN A 68 7.07 -23.37 -8.78
N GLY A 69 6.58 -23.12 -7.56
CA GLY A 69 7.24 -22.29 -6.56
C GLY A 69 7.21 -20.79 -6.84
N LYS A 70 6.55 -20.34 -7.92
CA LYS A 70 6.43 -18.91 -8.25
C LYS A 70 5.15 -18.30 -7.68
N PRO A 71 5.15 -17.02 -7.30
CA PRO A 71 3.93 -16.32 -6.92
C PRO A 71 2.91 -16.34 -8.07
N ILE A 72 1.65 -16.61 -7.74
CA ILE A 72 0.51 -16.39 -8.63
C ILE A 72 -0.02 -15.00 -8.34
N GLU A 73 -0.15 -14.21 -9.40
CA GLU A 73 -0.50 -12.80 -9.32
C GLU A 73 -1.87 -12.52 -9.95
N LYS A 74 -2.56 -11.51 -9.42
CA LYS A 74 -3.85 -11.01 -9.92
C LYS A 74 -3.65 -9.59 -10.44
N PHE A 75 -4.28 -9.25 -11.56
CA PHE A 75 -4.27 -7.89 -12.09
C PHE A 75 -4.75 -6.88 -11.04
N CYS A 76 -4.00 -5.82 -10.85
CA CYS A 76 -4.27 -4.76 -9.89
C CYS A 76 -3.83 -3.41 -10.45
N ILE A 77 -4.30 -2.31 -9.84
CA ILE A 77 -3.97 -0.96 -10.32
C ILE A 77 -2.99 -0.31 -9.37
N GLY A 78 -1.92 0.24 -9.93
CA GLY A 78 -1.04 1.18 -9.26
C GLY A 78 -1.45 2.62 -9.52
N GLN A 79 -1.42 3.43 -8.49
CA GLN A 79 -1.57 4.88 -8.54
C GLN A 79 -0.39 5.53 -7.83
N GLU A 80 0.25 6.46 -8.50
CA GLU A 80 1.26 7.34 -7.93
C GLU A 80 0.69 8.74 -7.84
N ILE A 81 0.82 9.35 -6.66
CA ILE A 81 0.41 10.71 -6.34
C ILE A 81 1.64 11.45 -5.87
N GLN A 82 2.04 12.50 -6.57
CA GLN A 82 3.22 13.28 -6.23
C GLN A 82 2.84 14.74 -6.02
N SER A 83 3.28 15.30 -4.89
CA SER A 83 3.09 16.72 -4.57
C SER A 83 3.76 17.59 -5.63
N THR A 84 3.10 18.68 -6.08
CA THR A 84 3.71 19.61 -7.04
C THR A 84 4.78 20.49 -6.39
N ASN A 85 4.74 20.63 -5.07
CA ASN A 85 5.54 21.61 -4.32
C ASN A 85 6.58 20.96 -3.41
N ALA A 86 6.56 19.63 -3.30
CA ALA A 86 7.43 18.90 -2.40
C ALA A 86 7.74 17.52 -2.99
N ASN A 87 8.76 16.86 -2.46
CA ASN A 87 9.32 15.64 -3.06
C ASN A 87 8.57 14.38 -2.61
N GLU A 88 7.47 14.49 -1.86
CA GLU A 88 6.70 13.33 -1.42
C GLU A 88 5.97 12.68 -2.59
N LYS A 89 6.13 11.36 -2.64
CA LYS A 89 5.46 10.51 -3.59
C LYS A 89 4.77 9.39 -2.84
N VAL A 90 3.45 9.39 -2.97
CA VAL A 90 2.58 8.37 -2.41
C VAL A 90 2.27 7.36 -3.51
N HIS A 91 2.51 6.10 -3.21
CA HIS A 91 2.21 4.99 -4.07
C HIS A 91 1.09 4.18 -3.46
N ILE A 92 0.10 3.87 -4.29
CA ILE A 92 -1.10 3.15 -3.90
C ILE A 92 -1.25 1.97 -4.85
N LYS A 93 -1.54 0.80 -4.31
CA LYS A 93 -1.82 -0.41 -5.07
C LYS A 93 -3.17 -0.94 -4.63
N TYR A 94 -4.10 -1.05 -5.57
CA TYR A 94 -5.47 -1.49 -5.33
C TYR A 94 -5.66 -2.89 -5.92
N GLY A 95 -6.02 -3.87 -5.10
CA GLY A 95 -6.39 -5.22 -5.51
C GLY A 95 -7.85 -5.52 -5.19
N VAL A 96 -8.67 -5.78 -6.20
CA VAL A 96 -10.08 -6.19 -6.02
C VAL A 96 -10.24 -7.68 -6.30
N PHE A 97 -10.69 -8.42 -5.29
CA PHE A 97 -10.85 -9.87 -5.30
C PHE A 97 -12.32 -10.29 -5.44
N SER A 98 -12.55 -11.57 -5.72
CA SER A 98 -13.90 -12.07 -6.01
C SER A 98 -14.76 -12.21 -4.75
N ASN A 99 -14.14 -12.30 -3.57
CA ASN A 99 -14.82 -12.33 -2.27
C ASN A 99 -13.85 -11.98 -1.12
N THR A 100 -14.41 -11.80 0.07
CA THR A 100 -13.69 -11.47 1.31
C THR A 100 -12.62 -12.49 1.68
N ASN A 101 -12.88 -13.78 1.50
CA ASN A 101 -11.90 -14.84 1.81
C ASN A 101 -10.69 -14.83 0.86
N GLU A 102 -10.90 -14.54 -0.42
CA GLU A 102 -9.79 -14.40 -1.38
C GLU A 102 -8.96 -13.15 -1.06
N ALA A 103 -9.61 -12.03 -0.71
CA ALA A 103 -8.94 -10.81 -0.29
C ALA A 103 -8.14 -11.01 1.01
N HIS A 104 -8.72 -11.66 2.01
CA HIS A 104 -8.04 -12.03 3.26
C HIS A 104 -6.77 -12.87 2.99
N LYS A 105 -6.88 -13.90 2.14
CA LYS A 105 -5.70 -14.70 1.75
C LYS A 105 -4.64 -13.86 1.06
N ALA A 106 -5.04 -12.90 0.23
CA ALA A 106 -4.12 -12.05 -0.50
C ALA A 106 -3.38 -11.04 0.39
N ILE A 107 -4.07 -10.43 1.38
CA ILE A 107 -3.40 -9.56 2.36
C ILE A 107 -2.46 -10.38 3.24
N MET A 108 -2.91 -11.53 3.77
CA MET A 108 -2.07 -12.41 4.59
C MET A 108 -0.86 -12.95 3.82
N PHE A 109 -1.03 -13.27 2.54
CA PHE A 109 0.09 -13.66 1.70
C PHE A 109 1.13 -12.54 1.60
N HIS A 110 0.67 -11.30 1.36
CA HIS A 110 1.54 -10.14 1.27
C HIS A 110 2.30 -9.90 2.58
N ILE A 111 1.60 -9.94 3.72
CA ILE A 111 2.22 -9.79 5.04
C ILE A 111 3.24 -10.89 5.32
N ASN A 112 2.93 -12.15 5.03
CA ASN A 112 3.78 -13.25 5.47
C ASN A 112 4.96 -13.54 4.51
N HIS A 113 4.85 -13.16 3.24
CA HIS A 113 5.81 -13.59 2.21
C HIS A 113 6.45 -12.45 1.43
N ILE A 114 5.89 -11.23 1.52
CA ILE A 114 6.38 -10.07 0.76
C ILE A 114 6.90 -8.99 1.70
N ALA A 115 6.15 -8.67 2.75
CA ALA A 115 6.46 -7.58 3.66
C ALA A 115 7.00 -8.11 5.00
N GLU A 116 8.31 -8.05 5.21
CA GLU A 116 8.95 -8.64 6.40
C GLU A 116 8.63 -7.90 7.72
N VAL A 117 8.19 -6.64 7.69
CA VAL A 117 8.07 -5.78 8.89
C VAL A 117 6.71 -5.09 9.00
N MET A 118 5.61 -5.85 8.89
CA MET A 118 4.26 -5.34 9.09
C MET A 118 3.66 -5.81 10.43
N ARG A 119 2.96 -4.94 11.14
CA ARG A 119 2.29 -5.24 12.42
C ARG A 119 0.83 -4.85 12.37
N SER A 120 -0.03 -5.65 13.00
CA SER A 120 -1.49 -5.45 13.01
C SER A 120 -1.97 -4.33 13.93
N ASN A 121 -1.09 -3.74 14.75
CA ASN A 121 -1.45 -2.72 15.74
C ASN A 121 -0.24 -1.82 16.06
N PRO A 122 0.18 -0.94 15.16
CA PRO A 122 1.06 0.16 15.53
C PRO A 122 0.28 1.24 16.29
N GLN A 123 1.00 2.20 16.84
CA GLN A 123 0.45 3.44 17.39
C GLN A 123 -0.50 4.21 16.45
N PHE A 124 -0.41 3.99 15.13
CA PHE A 124 -1.12 4.74 14.09
C PHE A 124 -2.54 4.25 13.77
N GLU A 125 -2.96 3.07 14.25
CA GLU A 125 -4.31 2.55 13.95
C GLU A 125 -5.41 3.48 14.49
N SER A 126 -5.15 4.13 15.64
CA SER A 126 -6.04 5.12 16.24
C SER A 126 -6.22 6.41 15.43
N GLU A 127 -5.39 6.63 14.41
CA GLU A 127 -5.46 7.80 13.53
C GLU A 127 -6.31 7.54 12.28
N LEU A 128 -6.76 6.30 12.08
CA LEU A 128 -7.73 5.98 11.04
C LEU A 128 -9.13 6.42 11.47
N ILE A 129 -9.82 7.17 10.60
CA ILE A 129 -11.17 7.70 10.83
C ILE A 129 -12.19 6.57 10.89
N GLN A 130 -11.97 5.51 10.11
CA GLN A 130 -12.78 4.30 10.11
C GLN A 130 -11.86 3.09 10.18
N VAL A 131 -12.30 2.07 10.91
CA VAL A 131 -11.52 0.85 11.12
C VAL A 131 -11.77 -0.08 9.93
N PRO A 132 -10.77 -0.35 9.07
CA PRO A 132 -10.90 -1.35 8.02
C PRO A 132 -11.05 -2.75 8.63
N ASP A 133 -11.53 -3.72 7.85
CA ASP A 133 -11.68 -5.11 8.33
C ASP A 133 -10.35 -5.68 8.83
N GLU A 134 -9.26 -5.34 8.15
CA GLU A 134 -7.89 -5.67 8.51
C GLU A 134 -6.96 -4.51 8.15
N ALA A 135 -6.05 -4.15 9.04
CA ALA A 135 -4.95 -3.23 8.75
C ALA A 135 -3.63 -3.73 9.33
N TYR A 136 -2.57 -3.51 8.58
CA TYR A 136 -1.21 -3.75 9.01
C TYR A 136 -0.34 -2.59 8.57
N PHE A 137 0.64 -2.27 9.39
CA PHE A 137 1.46 -1.10 9.21
C PHE A 137 2.91 -1.44 9.41
N GLU A 138 3.74 -0.71 8.68
CA GLU A 138 5.15 -0.66 8.97
C GLU A 138 5.40 0.08 10.28
N LEU A 139 6.53 -0.21 10.92
CA LEU A 139 6.89 0.34 12.23
C LEU A 139 6.94 1.86 12.29
N ASP A 140 7.36 2.49 11.19
CA ASP A 140 7.52 3.93 11.09
C ASP A 140 6.29 4.64 10.53
N GLY A 141 5.24 3.88 10.17
CA GLY A 141 3.99 4.42 9.63
C GLY A 141 4.08 4.88 8.16
N THR A 142 5.22 4.67 7.49
CA THR A 142 5.42 5.09 6.09
C THR A 142 4.80 4.12 5.07
N THR A 143 4.33 2.96 5.54
CA THR A 143 3.55 2.00 4.78
C THR A 143 2.37 1.48 5.60
N ILE A 144 1.21 1.37 4.95
CA ILE A 144 0.03 0.67 5.45
C ILE A 144 -0.50 -0.26 4.37
N ILE A 145 -0.96 -1.42 4.78
CA ILE A 145 -1.74 -2.32 3.95
C ILE A 145 -3.01 -2.68 4.70
N PHE A 146 -4.15 -2.51 4.05
CA PHE A 146 -5.45 -2.74 4.67
C PHE A 146 -6.41 -3.40 3.70
N ARG A 147 -7.48 -3.98 4.25
CA ARG A 147 -8.57 -4.59 3.51
C ARG A 147 -9.90 -4.05 4.00
N ILE A 148 -10.79 -3.76 3.05
CA ILE A 148 -12.21 -3.54 3.29
C ILE A 148 -12.96 -4.46 2.35
N LYS A 149 -13.80 -5.35 2.90
CA LYS A 149 -14.55 -6.36 2.18
C LYS A 149 -13.65 -7.17 1.25
N ASN A 150 -13.85 -7.12 -0.07
CA ASN A 150 -13.07 -7.84 -1.08
C ASN A 150 -11.91 -7.00 -1.67
N THR A 151 -11.65 -5.81 -1.15
CA THR A 151 -10.66 -4.86 -1.70
C THR A 151 -9.47 -4.72 -0.75
N CYS A 152 -8.27 -5.00 -1.26
CA CYS A 152 -7.01 -4.77 -0.56
C CYS A 152 -6.31 -3.52 -1.11
N VAL A 153 -5.70 -2.74 -0.24
CA VAL A 153 -4.92 -1.56 -0.58
C VAL A 153 -3.58 -1.65 0.10
N LEU A 154 -2.50 -1.48 -0.67
CA LEU A 154 -1.16 -1.22 -0.15
C LEU A 154 -0.79 0.21 -0.48
N LEU A 155 -0.42 0.98 0.53
CA LEU A 155 -0.14 2.41 0.45
C LEU A 155 1.20 2.68 1.13
N PHE A 156 2.09 3.38 0.46
CA PHE A 156 3.35 3.81 1.05
C PHE A 156 3.78 5.17 0.50
N CYS A 157 4.58 5.90 1.28
CA CYS A 157 5.12 7.19 0.89
C CYS A 157 6.65 7.19 0.98
N TYR A 158 7.32 7.55 -0.11
CA TYR A 158 8.75 7.82 -0.13
C TYR A 158 9.02 9.14 -0.85
N GLY A 159 9.70 10.08 -0.22
CA GLY A 159 10.01 11.37 -0.86
C GLY A 159 11.35 11.97 -0.49
N SER A 160 11.82 11.69 0.72
CA SER A 160 13.00 12.36 1.27
C SER A 160 14.18 11.42 1.49
N GLY A 161 14.13 10.20 0.92
CA GLY A 161 15.09 9.13 1.21
C GLY A 161 15.04 8.71 2.69
N GLY A 162 13.84 8.69 3.28
CA GLY A 162 13.62 8.37 4.69
C GLY A 162 14.06 9.46 5.68
N LYS A 163 14.33 10.68 5.21
CA LYS A 163 14.76 11.80 6.07
C LYS A 163 13.62 12.52 6.78
N ASP A 164 12.39 12.37 6.29
CA ASP A 164 11.21 13.00 6.88
C ASP A 164 10.07 11.98 7.06
N ILE A 165 10.35 10.98 7.90
CA ILE A 165 9.44 9.89 8.25
C ILE A 165 8.10 10.43 8.76
N LYS A 166 8.13 11.54 9.51
CA LYS A 166 6.91 12.13 10.07
C LYS A 166 5.98 12.59 8.95
N THR A 167 6.47 13.43 8.03
CA THR A 167 5.68 13.89 6.89
C THR A 167 5.22 12.72 6.01
N GLU A 168 6.09 11.72 5.79
CA GLU A 168 5.75 10.51 5.02
C GLU A 168 4.61 9.72 5.69
N SER A 169 4.66 9.52 7.02
CA SER A 169 3.61 8.84 7.78
C SER A 169 2.28 9.62 7.80
N GLU A 170 2.32 10.94 7.97
CA GLU A 170 1.13 11.79 7.93
C GLU A 170 0.46 11.75 6.55
N ALA A 171 1.24 11.71 5.47
CA ALA A 171 0.72 11.54 4.12
C ALA A 171 0.03 10.17 3.96
N VAL A 172 0.65 9.09 4.44
CA VAL A 172 0.07 7.74 4.41
C VAL A 172 -1.27 7.69 5.14
N ILE A 173 -1.34 8.20 6.37
CA ILE A 173 -2.60 8.20 7.14
C ILE A 173 -3.67 9.05 6.46
N LYS A 174 -3.31 10.23 5.94
CA LYS A 174 -4.24 11.08 5.19
C LYS A 174 -4.83 10.36 3.98
N PHE A 175 -3.99 9.74 3.15
CA PHE A 175 -4.47 9.05 1.95
C PHE A 175 -5.20 7.76 2.27
N ALA A 176 -4.78 7.01 3.30
CA ALA A 176 -5.50 5.83 3.77
C ALA A 176 -6.94 6.19 4.15
N ASN A 177 -7.13 7.24 4.95
CA ASN A 177 -8.46 7.70 5.37
C ASN A 177 -9.36 8.07 4.18
N GLN A 178 -8.82 8.78 3.18
CA GLN A 178 -9.57 9.12 1.96
C GLN A 178 -10.00 7.87 1.18
N ILE A 179 -9.10 6.89 1.05
CA ILE A 179 -9.38 5.65 0.31
C ILE A 179 -10.39 4.78 1.06
N ILE A 180 -10.24 4.65 2.38
CA ILE A 180 -11.16 3.92 3.25
C ILE A 180 -12.58 4.47 3.10
N GLU A 181 -12.76 5.78 3.27
CA GLU A 181 -14.06 6.45 3.11
C GLU A 181 -14.64 6.23 1.71
N LYS A 182 -13.79 6.18 0.69
CA LYS A 182 -14.20 5.96 -0.70
C LYS A 182 -14.69 4.55 -0.94
N ILE A 183 -13.97 3.52 -0.46
CA ILE A 183 -14.36 2.11 -0.60
C ILE A 183 -15.71 1.86 0.10
N GLU A 184 -15.90 2.39 1.30
CA GLU A 184 -17.13 2.26 2.08
C GLU A 184 -18.36 2.88 1.40
N LYS A 185 -18.18 3.88 0.52
CA LYS A 185 -19.29 4.49 -0.23
C LYS A 185 -19.70 3.69 -1.48
N ILE A 186 -18.82 2.83 -1.98
CA ILE A 186 -19.01 2.11 -3.25
C ILE A 186 -19.59 0.72 -3.00
N GLU A 187 -19.28 0.11 -1.86
CA GLU A 187 -19.71 -1.25 -1.49
C GLU A 187 -20.85 -1.27 -0.48
#